data_AF-A0A7C2SJZ7-F1
#
_entry.id   AF-A0A7C2SJZ7-F1
#
_cell.length_a   1.000
_cell.length_b   1.000
_cell.length_c   1.000
_cell.angle_alpha   90.00
_cell.angle_beta   90.00
_cell.angle_gamma   90.00
#
_symmetry.space_group_name_H-M   'P 1'
#
loop_
_entity.id
_entity.type
_entity.pdbx_description
1 polymer ?
#
loop_
_entity_poly.entity_id
_entity_poly.type
_entity_poly.pdbx_seq_one_letter_code
_entity_poly.pdbx_strand_id
1 'polypeptide(L)'
;MENIYNVLKVLYIVVVIVFTILVGSYVTEKSGLSGIMGAQNLADKGIKKMTKQEIIITWATRLAILFFIISFLLFILSSNLFKNF
;
A
#
# COMPACT_ATOMS: atom_id res chain seq x y z
N MET A 1 -3.95 24.62 -12.40
CA MET A 1 -4.69 23.73 -11.46
C MET A 1 -5.18 22.46 -12.17
N GLU A 2 -5.83 22.57 -13.32
CA GLU A 2 -6.43 21.44 -14.04
C GLU A 2 -5.41 20.36 -14.50
N ASN A 3 -4.27 20.78 -15.07
CA ASN A 3 -3.21 19.83 -15.44
C ASN A 3 -2.61 19.07 -14.23
N ILE A 4 -2.46 19.75 -13.08
CA ILE A 4 -1.93 19.13 -11.86
C ILE A 4 -2.93 18.12 -11.31
N TYR A 5 -4.22 18.46 -11.31
CA TYR A 5 -5.29 17.55 -10.89
C TYR A 5 -5.35 16.29 -11.76
N ASN A 6 -5.26 16.44 -13.09
CA ASN A 6 -5.25 15.32 -14.02
C ASN A 6 -4.02 14.42 -13.83
N VAL A 7 -2.84 15.00 -13.62
CA VAL A 7 -1.61 14.23 -13.32
C VAL A 7 -1.75 13.47 -11.99
N LEU A 8 -2.25 14.11 -10.93
CA LEU A 8 -2.49 13.45 -9.64
C LEU A 8 -3.50 12.30 -9.75
N LYS A 9 -4.55 12.49 -10.55
CA LYS A 9 -5.57 11.47 -10.80
C LYS A 9 -5.00 10.25 -11.53
N VAL A 10 -4.14 10.47 -12.52
CA VAL A 10 -3.44 9.37 -13.22
C VAL A 10 -2.51 8.63 -12.27
N LEU A 11 -1.71 9.36 -11.48
CA LEU A 11 -0.82 8.75 -10.48
C LEU A 11 -1.61 7.94 -9.44
N TYR A 12 -2.74 8.45 -8.98
CA TYR A 12 -3.63 7.74 -8.07
C TYR A 12 -4.11 6.41 -8.65
N ILE A 13 -4.57 6.40 -9.91
CA ILE A 13 -5.04 5.17 -10.58
C ILE A 13 -3.91 4.15 -10.67
N VAL A 14 -2.70 4.57 -11.04
CA VAL A 14 -1.53 3.66 -11.11
C VAL A 14 -1.22 3.07 -9.73
N VAL A 15 -1.20 3.89 -8.68
CA VAL A 15 -0.96 3.43 -7.30
C VAL A 15 -2.02 2.44 -6.84
N VAL A 16 -3.30 2.70 -7.15
CA VAL A 16 -4.42 1.79 -6.83
C VAL A 16 -4.22 0.44 -7.49
N ILE A 17 -3.95 0.40 -8.80
CA ILE A 17 -3.76 -0.85 -9.55
C ILE A 17 -2.61 -1.67 -8.94
N VAL A 18 -1.47 -1.04 -8.70
CA VAL A 18 -0.30 -1.69 -8.09
C VAL A 18 -0.64 -2.21 -6.69
N PHE A 19 -1.32 -1.42 -5.88
CA PHE A 19 -1.73 -1.81 -4.53
C PHE A 19 -2.69 -3.00 -4.55
N THR A 20 -3.70 -2.99 -5.43
CA THR A 20 -4.65 -4.10 -5.58
C THR A 20 -3.95 -5.40 -5.99
N ILE A 21 -3.02 -5.35 -6.94
CA ILE A 21 -2.24 -6.52 -7.37
C ILE A 21 -1.39 -7.05 -6.20
N LEU A 22 -0.70 -6.16 -5.48
CA LEU A 22 0.19 -6.54 -4.39
C LEU A 22 -0.57 -7.13 -3.20
N VAL A 23 -1.70 -6.52 -2.82
CA VAL A 23 -2.59 -7.03 -1.77
C VAL A 23 -3.25 -8.34 -2.21
N GLY A 24 -3.76 -8.43 -3.44
CA GLY A 24 -4.36 -9.66 -3.97
C GLY A 24 -3.36 -10.82 -4.00
N SER A 25 -2.11 -10.56 -4.36
CA SER A 25 -1.03 -11.56 -4.34
C SER A 25 -0.74 -12.01 -2.91
N TYR A 26 -0.66 -11.07 -1.96
CA TYR A 26 -0.42 -11.38 -0.54
C TYR A 26 -1.56 -12.19 0.09
N VAL A 27 -2.82 -11.83 -0.17
CA VAL A 27 -4.00 -12.56 0.33
C VAL A 27 -4.03 -13.98 -0.22
N THR A 28 -3.71 -14.16 -1.50
CA THR A 28 -3.60 -15.48 -2.13
C THR A 28 -2.53 -16.34 -1.47
N GLU A 29 -1.33 -15.78 -1.19
CA GLU A 29 -0.27 -16.50 -0.49
C GLU A 29 -0.62 -16.87 0.96
N LYS A 30 -1.30 -15.97 1.71
CA LYS A 30 -1.69 -16.23 3.11
C LYS A 30 -2.84 -17.23 3.25
N SER A 31 -3.68 -17.37 2.24
CA SER A 31 -4.73 -18.41 2.21
C SER A 31 -4.14 -19.83 2.11
N GLY A 32 -2.87 -19.95 1.70
CA GLY A 32 -2.06 -21.14 1.91
C GLY A 32 -1.61 -21.21 3.37
N LEU A 33 -2.12 -22.20 4.11
CA LEU A 33 -1.90 -22.53 5.53
C LEU A 33 -0.42 -22.56 6.00
N SER A 34 0.57 -22.41 5.12
CA SER A 34 2.01 -22.48 5.41
C SER A 34 2.66 -21.17 5.87
N GLY A 35 2.03 -20.01 5.60
CA GLY A 35 2.65 -18.70 5.86
C GLY A 35 2.78 -18.34 7.34
N ILE A 36 1.86 -18.79 8.19
CA ILE A 36 1.80 -18.42 9.61
C ILE A 36 2.68 -19.35 10.46
N MET A 37 2.80 -20.65 10.09
CA MET A 37 3.64 -21.61 10.83
C MET A 37 5.16 -21.41 10.62
N GLY A 38 5.57 -20.86 9.48
CA GLY A 38 7.00 -20.65 9.16
C GLY A 38 7.66 -19.50 9.93
N ALA A 39 6.90 -18.43 10.23
CA ALA A 39 7.43 -17.25 10.92
C ALA A 39 7.73 -17.52 12.41
N GLN A 40 6.92 -18.37 13.05
CA GLN A 40 7.07 -18.71 14.47
C GLN A 40 8.35 -19.55 14.73
N ASN A 41 8.69 -20.45 13.80
CA ASN A 41 9.89 -21.30 13.88
C ASN A 41 11.23 -20.56 13.66
N LEU A 42 11.22 -19.37 13.04
CA LEU A 42 12.43 -18.57 12.81
C LEU A 42 12.69 -17.58 13.95
N ALA A 43 11.63 -17.06 14.57
CA ALA A 43 11.71 -16.22 15.76
C ALA A 43 12.34 -16.97 16.95
N ASP A 44 12.01 -18.25 17.12
CA ASP A 44 12.56 -19.12 18.17
C ASP A 44 14.07 -19.44 18.00
N LYS A 45 14.62 -19.25 16.79
CA LYS A 45 16.04 -19.52 16.48
C LYS A 45 16.93 -18.29 16.48
N GLY A 46 16.42 -17.10 16.82
CA GLY A 46 17.22 -15.85 16.88
C GLY A 46 17.77 -15.38 15.51
N ILE A 47 17.38 -16.01 14.40
CA ILE A 47 17.79 -15.62 13.06
C ILE A 47 16.81 -14.57 12.56
N LYS A 48 17.16 -13.30 12.74
CA LYS A 48 16.42 -12.14 12.21
C LYS A 48 16.62 -12.00 10.69
N LYS A 49 16.24 -13.04 9.93
CA LYS A 49 16.14 -12.95 8.46
C LYS A 49 14.78 -12.39 8.13
N MET A 50 14.77 -11.23 7.47
CA MET A 50 13.53 -10.63 6.96
C MET A 50 12.85 -11.65 6.03
N THR A 51 11.71 -12.16 6.45
CA THR A 51 10.98 -13.16 5.67
C THR A 51 10.37 -12.49 4.43
N LYS A 52 10.15 -13.25 3.34
CA LYS A 52 9.49 -12.71 2.13
C LYS A 52 8.17 -12.01 2.46
N GLN A 53 7.44 -12.50 3.47
CA GLN A 53 6.22 -11.87 3.98
C GLN A 53 6.48 -10.52 4.65
N GLU A 54 7.49 -10.40 5.51
CA GLU A 54 7.82 -9.10 6.14
C GLU A 54 8.21 -8.05 5.09
N ILE A 55 8.88 -8.47 4.01
CA ILE A 55 9.20 -7.60 2.88
C ILE A 55 7.91 -7.13 2.21
N ILE A 56 7.02 -8.06 1.82
CA ILE A 56 5.74 -7.73 1.18
C ILE A 56 4.89 -6.82 2.07
N ILE A 57 4.80 -7.11 3.37
CA ILE A 57 4.07 -6.29 4.34
C ILE A 57 4.68 -4.89 4.43
N THR A 58 6.01 -4.77 4.50
CA THR A 58 6.70 -3.47 4.57
C THR A 58 6.40 -2.62 3.33
N TRP A 59 6.45 -3.23 2.13
CA TRP A 59 6.11 -2.54 0.89
C TRP A 59 4.63 -2.19 0.79
N ALA A 60 3.74 -3.08 1.21
CA ALA A 60 2.30 -2.84 1.27
C ALA A 60 1.96 -1.66 2.19
N THR A 61 2.58 -1.59 3.38
CA THR A 61 2.39 -0.48 4.33
C THR A 61 2.85 0.85 3.73
N ARG A 62 4.02 0.87 3.06
CA ARG A 62 4.51 2.08 2.38
C ARG A 62 3.57 2.53 1.27
N LEU A 63 3.07 1.60 0.46
CA LEU A 63 2.09 1.86 -0.58
C LEU A 63 0.75 2.35 -0.03
N ALA A 64 0.29 1.81 1.10
CA ALA A 64 -0.94 2.25 1.75
C ALA A 64 -0.85 3.70 2.25
N ILE A 65 0.30 4.09 2.80
CA ILE A 65 0.56 5.48 3.22
C ILE A 65 0.54 6.42 2.00
N LEU A 66 1.23 6.04 0.91
CA LEU A 66 1.22 6.79 -0.35
C LEU A 66 -0.19 6.95 -0.92
N PHE A 67 -0.96 5.86 -0.94
CA PHE A 67 -2.36 5.86 -1.35
C PHE A 67 -3.20 6.84 -0.52
N PHE A 68 -3.05 6.83 0.80
CA PHE A 68 -3.76 7.72 1.70
C PHE A 68 -3.42 9.20 1.42
N ILE A 69 -2.13 9.54 1.28
CA ILE A 69 -1.69 10.91 1.01
C ILE A 69 -2.26 11.42 -0.32
N ILE A 70 -2.19 10.62 -1.39
CA ILE A 70 -2.72 11.02 -2.70
C ILE A 70 -4.24 11.18 -2.65
N SER A 71 -4.95 10.28 -1.96
CA SER A 71 -6.40 10.39 -1.75
C SER A 71 -6.76 11.68 -1.02
N PHE A 72 -6.00 12.03 0.01
CA PHE A 72 -6.22 13.24 0.80
C PHE A 72 -5.95 14.52 -0.02
N LEU A 73 -4.89 14.54 -0.82
CA LEU A 73 -4.60 15.66 -1.74
C LEU A 73 -5.68 15.84 -2.80
N LEU A 74 -6.17 14.74 -3.39
CA LEU A 74 -7.28 14.77 -4.35
C LEU A 74 -8.57 15.24 -3.67
N PHE A 75 -8.84 14.80 -2.45
CA PHE A 75 -9.99 15.26 -1.66
C PHE A 75 -9.91 16.77 -1.45
N ILE A 76 -8.77 17.29 -0.96
CA ILE A 76 -8.54 18.73 -0.78
C ILE A 76 -8.78 19.51 -2.08
N LEU A 77 -8.17 19.07 -3.18
CA LEU A 77 -8.31 19.72 -4.49
C LEU A 77 -9.74 19.68 -5.04
N SER A 78 -10.48 18.60 -4.76
CA SER A 78 -11.88 18.47 -5.18
C SER A 78 -12.85 19.22 -4.27
N SER A 79 -12.47 19.41 -3.02
CA SER A 79 -13.31 20.04 -2.02
C SER A 79 -13.36 21.55 -2.23
N ASN A 80 -14.54 22.14 -2.08
CA ASN A 80 -14.69 23.60 -2.05
C ASN A 80 -14.06 24.25 -0.80
N LEU A 81 -13.36 23.48 0.06
CA LEU A 81 -12.77 23.94 1.33
C LEU A 81 -11.74 25.07 1.15
N PHE A 82 -11.16 25.21 -0.04
CA PHE A 82 -10.16 26.25 -0.35
C PHE A 82 -10.64 27.27 -1.40
N LYS A 83 -11.93 27.29 -1.76
CA LYS A 83 -12.45 28.30 -2.71
C LYS A 83 -12.55 29.72 -2.12
N ASN A 84 -12.34 29.88 -0.80
CA ASN A 84 -12.52 31.14 -0.08
C ASN A 84 -11.22 31.75 0.47
N PHE A 85 -10.04 31.31 0.04
CA PHE A 85 -8.75 31.95 0.36
C PHE A 85 -8.14 32.62 -0.86
#